data_AF-A0A0P6XFI1-F1
#
_entry.id   AF-A0A0P6XFI1-F1
#
_cell.length_a   1.000
_cell.length_b   1.000
_cell.length_c   1.000
_cell.angle_alpha   90.00
_cell.angle_beta   90.00
_cell.angle_gamma   90.00
#
_symmetry.space_group_name_H-M   'P 1'
#
loop_
_entity.id
_entity.type
_entity.pdbx_description
1 polymer ?
#
loop_
_entity_poly.entity_id
_entity_poly.type
_entity_poly.pdbx_seq_one_letter_code
_entity_poly.pdbx_strand_id
1 'polypeptide(L)'
;MPYNWTEEEAEIARLGAIADAIEVAGCRDLGDGVERCDGEPGDMWSVYFHFTPEWANDPNELRGAMCIADRNTLKEAESYAAQLAARFTLPVNLFV
;
A
#
# COMPACT_ATOMS: atom_id res chain seq x y z
N MET A 1 -14.87 3.80 11.84
CA MET A 1 -15.50 3.04 10.73
C MET A 1 -14.39 2.28 10.06
N PRO A 2 -14.52 1.00 9.66
CA PRO A 2 -13.40 0.28 9.07
C PRO A 2 -13.04 0.97 7.74
N TYR A 3 -11.76 1.30 7.58
CA TYR A 3 -11.24 2.11 6.49
C TYR A 3 -11.50 1.45 5.12
N ASN A 4 -12.19 2.18 4.23
CA ASN A 4 -12.42 1.75 2.85
C ASN A 4 -11.15 2.02 2.03
N TRP A 5 -10.17 1.12 2.09
CA TRP A 5 -9.11 1.07 1.08
C TRP A 5 -9.49 -0.02 0.07
N THR A 6 -9.42 0.31 -1.21
CA THR A 6 -10.07 -0.42 -2.30
C THR A 6 -9.38 -1.75 -2.57
N GLU A 7 -9.90 -2.83 -1.97
CA GLU A 7 -9.68 -4.21 -2.44
C GLU A 7 -10.55 -4.56 -3.67
N GLU A 8 -11.16 -3.55 -4.31
CA GLU A 8 -11.92 -3.77 -5.53
C GLU A 8 -10.99 -4.21 -6.66
N GLU A 9 -11.23 -5.41 -7.18
CA GLU A 9 -10.41 -6.04 -8.21
C GLU A 9 -10.22 -5.15 -9.46
N ALA A 10 -11.25 -4.38 -9.85
CA ALA A 10 -11.17 -3.45 -10.98
C ALA A 10 -10.19 -2.30 -10.72
N GLU A 11 -10.13 -1.81 -9.48
CA GLU A 11 -9.21 -0.77 -9.06
C GLU A 11 -7.78 -1.32 -8.94
N ILE A 12 -7.61 -2.48 -8.31
CA ILE A 12 -6.31 -3.17 -8.21
C ILE A 12 -5.73 -3.42 -9.62
N ALA A 13 -6.55 -3.89 -10.56
CA ALA A 13 -6.10 -4.13 -11.93
C ALA A 13 -5.69 -2.83 -12.65
N ARG A 14 -6.44 -1.73 -12.46
CA ARG A 14 -6.13 -0.42 -13.05
C ARG A 14 -4.85 0.17 -12.46
N LEU A 15 -4.73 0.18 -11.13
CA LEU A 15 -3.61 0.77 -10.42
C LEU A 15 -2.34 -0.07 -10.60
N GLY A 16 -2.42 -1.39 -10.46
CA GLY A 16 -1.28 -2.28 -10.61
C GLY A 16 -0.67 -2.26 -12.02
N ALA A 17 -1.46 -1.92 -13.05
CA ALA A 17 -0.96 -1.77 -14.42
C ALA A 17 -0.12 -0.50 -14.66
N ILE A 18 -0.22 0.50 -13.76
CA ILE A 18 0.49 1.77 -13.88
C ILE A 18 1.46 2.04 -12.72
N ALA A 19 1.42 1.20 -11.68
CA ALA A 19 2.36 1.25 -10.57
C ALA A 19 3.77 0.88 -11.04
N ASP A 20 4.79 1.39 -10.35
CA ASP A 20 6.20 1.06 -10.61
C ASP A 20 6.79 0.15 -9.52
N ALA A 21 6.19 0.13 -8.33
CA ALA A 21 6.56 -0.71 -7.22
C ALA A 21 5.37 -0.99 -6.29
N ILE A 22 5.57 -1.94 -5.39
CA ILE A 22 4.69 -2.20 -4.26
C ILE A 22 5.47 -1.86 -2.99
N GLU A 23 4.84 -1.15 -2.07
CA GLU A 23 5.44 -0.87 -0.76
C GLU A 23 4.69 -1.63 0.34
N VAL A 24 5.43 -2.07 1.35
CA VAL A 24 4.85 -2.52 2.61
C VAL A 24 5.45 -1.65 3.71
N ALA A 25 4.60 -1.04 4.52
CA ALA A 25 5.05 -0.20 5.62
C ALA A 25 4.32 -0.55 6.92
N GLY A 26 5.03 -0.42 8.04
CA GLY A 26 4.42 -0.45 9.36
C GLY A 26 3.53 0.78 9.54
N CYS A 27 2.35 0.60 10.14
CA CYS A 27 1.39 1.66 10.37
C CYS A 27 0.78 1.59 11.77
N ARG A 28 0.24 2.72 12.22
CA ARG A 28 -0.55 2.85 13.45
C ARG A 28 -1.97 3.30 13.13
N ASP A 29 -2.96 2.60 13.66
CA ASP A 29 -4.35 3.07 13.62
C ASP A 29 -4.58 4.15 14.69
N LEU A 30 -4.99 5.34 14.25
CA LEU A 30 -5.33 6.47 15.12
C LEU A 30 -6.84 6.56 15.41
N GLY A 31 -7.65 5.66 14.83
CA GLY A 31 -9.10 5.59 14.99
C GLY A 31 -9.91 6.40 13.97
N ASP A 32 -9.35 7.50 13.46
CA ASP A 32 -9.88 8.30 12.35
C ASP A 32 -8.91 8.45 11.16
N GLY A 33 -7.68 7.94 11.29
CA GLY A 33 -6.67 7.83 10.25
C GLY A 33 -5.69 6.69 10.49
N VAL A 34 -4.90 6.38 9.47
CA VAL A 34 -3.75 5.47 9.58
C VAL A 34 -2.49 6.31 9.38
N GLU A 35 -1.56 6.23 10.32
CA GLU A 35 -0.26 6.90 10.24
C GLU A 35 0.83 5.88 9.89
N ARG A 36 1.66 6.18 8.88
CA ARG A 36 2.81 5.35 8.52
C ARG A 36 3.93 5.54 9.56
N CYS A 37 4.46 4.44 10.06
CA CYS A 37 5.59 4.40 10.98
C CYS A 37 6.90 4.25 10.17
N ASP A 38 7.50 5.38 9.79
CA ASP A 38 8.72 5.36 8.96
C ASP A 38 9.92 4.78 9.72
N GLY A 39 10.24 3.50 9.46
CA GLY A 39 11.38 2.78 10.03
C GLY A 39 11.16 2.30 11.47
N GLU A 40 9.92 2.28 11.94
CA GLU A 40 9.53 1.67 13.21
C GLU A 40 8.41 0.63 13.00
N PRO A 41 8.38 -0.45 13.81
CA PRO A 41 7.30 -1.43 13.73
C PRO A 41 5.95 -0.80 14.11
N GLY A 42 4.99 -0.89 13.19
CA GLY A 42 3.59 -0.52 13.41
C GLY A 42 2.79 -1.57 14.19
N ASP A 43 1.58 -1.21 14.61
CA ASP A 43 0.60 -2.16 15.15
C ASP A 43 -0.21 -2.89 14.06
N MET A 44 -0.11 -2.40 12.83
CA MET A 44 -0.60 -3.01 11.60
C MET A 44 0.36 -2.74 10.44
N TRP A 45 0.07 -3.32 9.27
CA TRP A 45 0.91 -3.24 8.07
C TRP A 45 0.07 -2.90 6.85
N SER A 46 0.40 -1.81 6.17
CA SER A 46 -0.30 -1.37 4.96
C SER A 46 0.52 -1.71 3.71
N VAL A 47 -0.18 -2.12 2.66
CA VAL A 47 0.39 -2.43 1.34
C VAL A 47 -0.04 -1.33 0.38
N TYR A 48 0.92 -0.80 -0.39
CA TYR A 48 0.72 0.33 -1.28
C TYR A 48 1.14 0.00 -2.71
N PHE A 49 0.48 0.59 -3.70
CA PHE A 49 1.08 0.80 -5.01
C PHE A 49 1.83 2.13 -5.02
N HIS A 50 3.06 2.11 -5.52
CA HIS A 50 3.88 3.30 -5.73
C HIS A 50 3.84 3.73 -7.21
N PHE A 51 4.01 5.02 -7.49
CA PHE A 51 3.96 5.63 -8.82
C PHE A 51 5.04 6.71 -8.98
N THR A 52 5.92 6.56 -9.98
CA THR A 52 6.88 7.61 -10.41
C THR A 52 6.60 8.06 -11.86
N PRO A 53 6.55 9.37 -12.15
CA PRO A 53 6.48 10.48 -11.19
C PRO A 53 5.19 10.41 -10.36
N GLU A 54 5.21 11.04 -9.18
CA GLU A 54 4.02 11.19 -8.33
C GLU A 54 2.84 11.67 -9.19
N TRP A 55 1.67 11.04 -9.02
CA TRP A 55 0.53 11.18 -9.93
C TRP A 55 0.17 12.65 -10.19
N ALA A 56 0.01 13.02 -11.47
CA ALA A 56 -0.35 14.39 -11.84
C ALA A 56 -1.78 14.69 -11.35
N ASN A 57 -1.90 15.57 -10.35
CA ASN A 57 -3.12 15.91 -9.61
C ASN A 57 -3.58 14.86 -8.58
N ASP A 58 -2.67 14.29 -7.80
CA ASP A 58 -3.02 13.47 -6.63
C ASP A 58 -3.99 14.25 -5.71
N PRO A 59 -5.31 13.92 -5.70
CA PRO A 59 -6.31 14.67 -4.96
C PRO A 59 -6.19 14.44 -3.45
N ASN A 60 -5.37 13.48 -3.03
CA ASN A 60 -5.19 13.05 -1.66
C ASN A 60 -3.80 13.40 -1.11
N GLU A 61 -2.95 14.08 -1.90
CA GLU A 61 -1.57 14.44 -1.53
C GLU A 61 -0.73 13.25 -1.01
N LEU A 62 -0.99 12.04 -1.51
CA LEU A 62 -0.32 10.80 -1.07
C LEU A 62 1.09 10.63 -1.65
N ARG A 63 1.62 11.64 -2.35
CA ARG A 63 3.01 11.73 -2.82
C ARG A 63 3.45 10.48 -3.61
N GLY A 64 2.56 9.96 -4.44
CA GLY A 64 2.87 8.83 -5.31
C GLY A 64 2.71 7.45 -4.69
N ALA A 65 2.03 7.29 -3.54
CA ALA A 65 1.67 5.98 -3.00
C ALA A 65 0.15 5.85 -2.75
N MET A 66 -0.46 4.71 -3.05
CA MET A 66 -1.88 4.45 -2.77
C MET A 66 -2.02 3.19 -1.92
N CYS A 67 -2.63 3.30 -0.74
CA CYS A 67 -2.93 2.14 0.10
C CYS A 67 -4.01 1.29 -0.58
N ILE A 68 -3.73 0.00 -0.73
CA ILE A 68 -4.65 -0.96 -1.36
C ILE A 68 -5.14 -2.02 -0.37
N ALA A 69 -4.42 -2.23 0.73
CA ALA A 69 -4.83 -3.19 1.75
C ALA A 69 -4.08 -2.99 3.07
N ASP A 70 -4.78 -3.27 4.16
CA ASP A 70 -4.24 -3.33 5.52
C ASP A 70 -4.20 -4.78 6.01
N ARG A 71 -3.16 -5.14 6.77
CA ARG A 71 -2.95 -6.47 7.33
C ARG A 71 -2.50 -6.37 8.79
N ASN A 72 -2.89 -7.34 9.60
CA ASN A 72 -2.57 -7.35 11.03
C ASN A 72 -1.11 -7.75 11.29
N THR A 73 -0.48 -8.46 10.34
CA THR A 73 0.89 -8.95 10.50
C THR A 73 1.75 -8.65 9.26
N LEU A 74 3.05 -8.46 9.49
CA LEU A 74 4.02 -8.26 8.40
C LEU A 74 3.97 -9.41 7.39
N LYS A 75 3.88 -10.65 7.87
CA LYS A 75 3.84 -11.85 7.03
C LYS A 75 2.63 -11.87 6.08
N GLU A 76 1.47 -11.41 6.55
CA GLU A 76 0.28 -11.29 5.71
C GLU A 76 0.44 -10.19 4.65
N ALA A 77 1.04 -9.06 5.03
CA ALA A 77 1.34 -7.97 4.10
C ALA A 77 2.36 -8.39 3.03
N GLU A 78 3.45 -9.06 3.42
CA GLU A 78 4.46 -9.61 2.51
C GLU A 78 3.85 -10.63 1.54
N SER A 79 3.00 -11.53 2.05
CA SER A 79 2.31 -12.54 1.22
C SER A 79 1.38 -11.89 0.19
N TYR A 80 0.67 -10.83 0.58
CA TYR A 80 -0.22 -10.11 -0.32
C TYR A 80 0.57 -9.28 -1.35
N ALA A 81 1.61 -8.57 -0.91
CA ALA A 81 2.53 -7.84 -1.78
C ALA A 81 3.20 -8.76 -2.81
N ALA A 82 3.62 -9.96 -2.41
CA ALA A 82 4.22 -10.94 -3.32
C ALA A 82 3.24 -11.44 -4.40
N GLN A 83 1.96 -11.61 -4.06
CA GLN A 83 0.92 -11.99 -5.02
C GLN A 83 0.73 -10.89 -6.09
N LEU A 84 0.66 -9.64 -5.64
CA LEU A 84 0.54 -8.49 -6.54
C LEU A 84 1.80 -8.26 -7.37
N ALA A 85 2.98 -8.40 -6.76
CA ALA A 85 4.27 -8.31 -7.42
C ALA A 85 4.40 -9.34 -8.56
N ALA A 86 4.02 -10.59 -8.29
CA ALA A 86 4.00 -11.64 -9.30
C ALA A 86 2.97 -11.36 -10.41
N ARG A 87 1.79 -10.84 -10.04
CA ARG A 87 0.71 -10.51 -10.98
C ARG A 87 1.09 -9.38 -11.95
N PHE A 88 1.70 -8.32 -11.44
CA PHE A 88 1.99 -7.11 -12.21
C PHE A 88 3.47 -6.98 -12.61
N THR A 89 4.31 -7.94 -12.22
CA THR A 89 5.78 -7.93 -12.46
C THR A 89 6.44 -6.69 -11.84
N LEU A 90 6.07 -6.39 -10.59
CA LEU A 90 6.56 -5.22 -9.85
C LEU A 90 7.57 -5.61 -8.76
N PRO A 91 8.56 -4.76 -8.46
CA PRO A 91 9.40 -4.92 -7.27
C PRO A 91 8.60 -4.65 -5.98
N VAL A 92 9.06 -5.21 -4.87
CA VAL A 92 8.51 -4.97 -3.52
C VAL A 92 9.56 -4.25 -2.67
N ASN A 93 9.17 -3.12 -2.09
CA ASN A 93 9.96 -2.34 -1.15
C ASN A 93 9.38 -2.52 0.27
N LEU A 94 10.20 -3.02 1.20
CA LEU A 94 9.81 -3.18 2.60
C LEU A 94 10.35 -2.02 3.43
N PHE A 95 9.45 -1.30 4.10
CA PHE A 95 9.74 -0.22 5.04
C PHE A 95 9.32 -0.68 6.43
N VAL A 96 10.19 -1.50 7.02
CA VAL A 96 10.01 -2.17 8.32
C VAL A 96 10.92 -1.57 9.38
#